data_AF-A0A2U1DNU1-F1
#
_entry.id   AF-A0A2U1DNU1-F1
#
_cell.length_a   1.000
_cell.length_b   1.000
_cell.length_c   1.000
_cell.angle_alpha   90.00
_cell.angle_beta   90.00
_cell.angle_gamma   90.00
#
_symmetry.space_group_name_H-M   'P 1'
#
loop_
_entity.id
_entity.type
_entity.pdbx_description
1 polymer ?
#
loop_
_entity_poly.entity_id
_entity_poly.type
_entity_poly.pdbx_seq_one_letter_code
_entity_poly.pdbx_strand_id
1 'polypeptide(L)'
;MFEGARRIALAIGATWTLGCVAYAVLQKPYAPLFFSVESPGSEPKPAEQCGTDDAREYISREFEPGTPISVTLCFAAHRADNGRMLIPYARVTSVELPDGRILQNVPLDITQAELLAKLKANGIEISRLAGTSGPSWEPLWRTHWNMGEPYSTEVSVYTQRVADGFSLTRQSQETAASQLWQARLRHWKESFQVLVVGLLLGWALTALIGWIARGFLGIPRGKDHRPA
;
A
#
# COMPACT_ATOMS: atom_id res chain seq x y z
N MET A 1 -0.74 -29.96 -49.96
CA MET A 1 0.40 -30.28 -49.06
C MET A 1 0.43 -29.49 -47.75
N PHE A 2 -0.36 -28.42 -47.56
CA PHE A 2 -0.26 -27.55 -46.35
C PHE A 2 -1.42 -27.67 -45.34
N GLU A 3 -2.32 -28.65 -45.50
CA GLU A 3 -3.45 -28.86 -44.57
C GLU A 3 -2.97 -29.18 -43.14
N GLY A 4 -1.91 -30.01 -43.03
CA GLY A 4 -1.34 -30.40 -41.74
C GLY A 4 -0.68 -29.25 -41.01
N ALA A 5 0.11 -28.43 -41.71
CA ALA A 5 0.78 -27.26 -41.12
C ALA A 5 -0.22 -26.21 -40.62
N ARG A 6 -1.33 -26.00 -41.35
CA ARG A 6 -2.41 -25.10 -40.94
C ARG A 6 -3.09 -25.58 -39.64
N ARG A 7 -3.32 -26.89 -39.51
CA ARG A 7 -3.91 -27.49 -38.32
C ARG A 7 -2.98 -27.38 -37.10
N ILE A 8 -1.68 -27.59 -37.28
CA ILE A 8 -0.69 -27.46 -36.21
C ILE A 8 -0.59 -26.00 -35.74
N ALA A 9 -0.54 -25.03 -36.66
CA ALA A 9 -0.51 -23.61 -36.31
C ALA A 9 -1.77 -23.17 -35.54
N LEU A 10 -2.95 -23.65 -35.95
CA LEU A 10 -4.21 -23.40 -35.23
C LEU A 10 -4.20 -24.00 -33.83
N ALA A 11 -3.66 -25.22 -33.67
CA ALA A 11 -3.56 -25.86 -32.36
C ALA A 11 -2.63 -25.09 -31.41
N ILE A 12 -1.46 -24.67 -31.88
CA ILE A 12 -0.52 -23.86 -31.07
C ILE A 12 -1.15 -22.51 -30.69
N GLY A 13 -1.78 -21.83 -31.64
CA GLY A 13 -2.49 -20.58 -31.38
C GLY A 13 -3.61 -20.75 -30.35
N ALA A 14 -4.39 -21.83 -30.45
CA ALA A 14 -5.44 -22.15 -29.49
C ALA A 14 -4.87 -22.45 -28.09
N THR A 15 -3.79 -23.22 -27.98
CA THR A 15 -3.15 -23.48 -26.67
C THR A 15 -2.58 -22.21 -26.06
N TRP A 16 -1.96 -21.33 -26.87
CA TRP A 16 -1.44 -20.06 -26.40
C TRP A 16 -2.52 -19.13 -25.87
N THR A 17 -3.63 -18.97 -26.61
CA THR A 17 -4.75 -18.13 -26.16
C THR A 17 -5.40 -18.69 -24.91
N LEU A 18 -5.59 -20.01 -24.83
CA LEU A 18 -6.17 -20.67 -23.65
C LEU A 18 -5.26 -20.53 -22.42
N GLY A 19 -3.94 -20.62 -22.60
CA GLY A 19 -2.96 -20.34 -21.54
C GLY A 19 -3.00 -18.89 -21.05
N CYS A 20 -3.08 -17.92 -21.97
CA CYS A 20 -3.19 -16.50 -21.62
C CYS A 20 -4.50 -16.18 -20.88
N VAL A 21 -5.63 -16.75 -21.33
CA VAL A 21 -6.93 -16.59 -20.68
C VAL A 21 -6.93 -17.23 -19.29
N ALA A 22 -6.40 -18.45 -19.18
CA ALA A 22 -6.28 -19.12 -17.89
C ALA A 22 -5.42 -18.30 -16.92
N TYR A 23 -4.28 -17.77 -17.38
CA TYR A 23 -3.43 -16.89 -16.58
C TYR A 23 -4.17 -15.62 -16.11
N ALA A 24 -4.88 -14.94 -17.02
CA ALA A 24 -5.62 -13.71 -16.70
C ALA A 24 -6.79 -13.94 -15.73
N VAL A 25 -7.42 -15.12 -15.74
CA VAL A 25 -8.54 -15.47 -14.84
C VAL A 25 -8.04 -15.97 -13.49
N LEU A 26 -6.92 -16.71 -13.46
CA LEU A 26 -6.40 -17.33 -12.24
C LEU A 26 -5.54 -16.38 -11.40
N GLN A 27 -4.94 -15.36 -12.01
CA GLN A 27 -4.21 -14.31 -11.29
C GLN A 27 -5.18 -13.42 -10.51
N LYS A 28 -5.10 -13.47 -9.17
CA LYS A 28 -5.84 -12.55 -8.31
C LYS A 28 -5.16 -11.18 -8.38
N PRO A 29 -5.87 -10.11 -8.79
CA PRO A 29 -5.26 -8.79 -8.87
C PRO A 29 -4.92 -8.30 -7.45
N TYR A 30 -3.63 -8.02 -7.23
CA TYR A 30 -3.15 -7.40 -6.00
C TYR A 30 -3.20 -5.88 -6.18
N ALA A 31 -4.10 -5.21 -5.45
CA ALA A 31 -4.11 -3.75 -5.37
C ALA A 31 -3.65 -3.33 -3.97
N PRO A 32 -2.47 -2.70 -3.83
CA PRO A 32 -2.09 -2.09 -2.57
C PRO A 32 -2.99 -0.87 -2.33
N LEU A 33 -3.58 -0.79 -1.14
CA LEU A 33 -4.28 0.41 -0.68
C LEU A 33 -3.35 1.19 0.24
N PHE A 34 -3.26 2.50 0.05
CA PHE A 34 -2.46 3.37 0.91
C PHE A 34 -3.38 4.25 1.77
N PHE A 35 -3.08 4.35 3.06
CA PHE A 35 -3.71 5.30 3.97
C PHE A 35 -2.65 6.10 4.69
N SER A 36 -2.85 7.40 4.83
CA SER A 36 -1.97 8.30 5.55
C SER A 36 -2.50 8.60 6.94
N VAL A 37 -1.59 8.62 7.92
CA VAL A 37 -1.83 9.03 9.31
C VAL A 37 -0.97 10.26 9.56
N GLU A 38 -1.61 11.43 9.64
CA GLU A 38 -0.91 12.72 9.74
C GLU A 38 -0.30 12.95 11.13
N SER A 39 -0.94 12.45 12.20
CA SER A 39 -0.49 12.67 13.58
C SER A 39 -1.01 11.59 14.55
N PRO A 40 -0.41 11.48 15.76
CA PRO A 40 -0.86 10.52 16.75
C PRO A 40 -2.32 10.76 17.17
N GLY A 41 -3.17 9.77 16.91
CA GLY A 41 -4.60 9.80 17.20
C GLY A 41 -5.46 10.46 16.13
N SER A 42 -4.92 10.83 14.97
CA SER A 42 -5.74 11.17 13.80
C SER A 42 -6.25 9.91 13.10
N GLU A 43 -7.45 9.98 12.51
CA GLU A 43 -7.99 8.89 11.69
C GLU A 43 -7.21 8.73 10.38
N PRO A 44 -6.91 7.49 9.94
CA PRO A 44 -6.22 7.26 8.67
C PRO A 44 -7.07 7.70 7.47
N LYS A 45 -6.49 8.47 6.56
CA LYS A 45 -7.15 8.96 5.33
C LYS A 45 -6.59 8.26 4.10
N PRO A 46 -7.40 7.99 3.05
CA PRO A 46 -6.90 7.43 1.80
C PRO A 46 -5.77 8.29 1.21
N ALA A 47 -4.71 7.63 0.74
CA ALA A 47 -3.58 8.26 0.08
C ALA A 47 -3.27 7.54 -1.25
N GLU A 48 -2.58 8.21 -2.17
CA GLU A 48 -2.14 7.58 -3.43
C GLU A 48 -0.87 6.75 -3.24
N GLN A 49 0.04 7.22 -2.39
CA GLN A 49 1.32 6.58 -2.07
C GLN A 49 1.87 7.11 -0.74
N CYS A 50 2.77 6.36 -0.11
CA CYS A 50 3.53 6.86 1.05
C CYS A 50 4.64 7.82 0.60
N GLY A 51 4.98 8.78 1.46
CA GLY A 51 6.19 9.59 1.32
C GLY A 51 7.47 8.75 1.39
N THR A 52 8.58 9.39 1.01
CA THR A 52 9.93 8.79 1.07
C THR A 52 10.39 8.56 2.50
N ASP A 53 10.09 9.51 3.38
CA ASP A 53 10.55 9.53 4.77
C ASP A 53 9.51 8.99 5.77
N ASP A 54 8.32 8.62 5.27
CA ASP A 54 7.23 8.09 6.07
C ASP A 54 7.55 6.69 6.61
N ALA A 55 7.15 6.43 7.86
CA ALA A 55 7.12 5.06 8.37
C ALA A 55 5.95 4.29 7.74
N ARG A 56 6.13 2.98 7.55
CA ARG A 56 5.17 2.13 6.82
C ARG A 56 4.85 0.91 7.65
N GLU A 57 3.56 0.60 7.74
CA GLU A 57 3.07 -0.63 8.36
C GLU A 57 2.15 -1.37 7.38
N TYR A 58 2.34 -2.68 7.27
CA TYR A 58 1.63 -3.51 6.31
C TYR A 58 0.59 -4.37 7.01
N ILE A 59 -0.64 -4.32 6.50
CA ILE A 59 -1.76 -5.10 7.02
C ILE A 59 -2.35 -5.89 5.86
N SER A 60 -2.36 -7.21 6.00
CA SER A 60 -3.08 -8.08 5.07
C SER A 60 -4.42 -8.48 5.70
N ARG A 61 -5.53 -8.11 5.06
CA ARG A 61 -6.88 -8.49 5.49
C ARG A 61 -7.64 -9.07 4.30
N GLU A 62 -8.47 -10.07 4.55
CA GLU A 62 -9.44 -10.53 3.55
C GLU A 62 -10.64 -9.61 3.55
N PHE A 63 -10.94 -9.03 2.40
CA PHE A 63 -12.08 -8.12 2.23
C PHE A 63 -13.37 -8.88 1.92
N GLU A 64 -13.25 -9.87 1.05
CA GLU A 64 -14.25 -10.87 0.72
C GLU A 64 -13.58 -12.24 0.76
N PRO A 65 -14.34 -13.34 0.90
CA PRO A 65 -13.78 -14.69 0.85
C PRO A 65 -12.89 -14.88 -0.39
N GLY A 66 -11.59 -14.99 -0.17
CA GLY A 66 -10.60 -15.20 -1.23
C GLY A 66 -10.08 -13.95 -1.95
N THR A 67 -10.40 -12.72 -1.51
CA THR A 67 -9.81 -11.47 -2.00
C THR A 67 -8.93 -10.84 -0.92
N PRO A 68 -7.64 -11.22 -0.84
CA PRO A 68 -6.70 -10.58 0.07
C PRO A 68 -6.42 -9.16 -0.41
N ILE A 69 -6.63 -8.19 0.47
CA ILE A 69 -6.22 -6.80 0.25
C ILE A 69 -5.05 -6.52 1.18
N SER A 70 -3.96 -6.02 0.59
CA SER A 70 -2.87 -5.44 1.36
C SER A 70 -3.11 -3.95 1.53
N VAL A 71 -3.21 -3.54 2.78
CA VAL A 71 -3.29 -2.15 3.20
C VAL A 71 -1.92 -1.75 3.72
N THR A 72 -1.40 -0.64 3.20
CA THR A 72 -0.20 0.01 3.72
C THR A 72 -0.62 1.28 4.44
N LEU A 73 -0.32 1.35 5.74
CA LEU A 73 -0.45 2.57 6.52
C LEU A 73 0.86 3.36 6.41
N CYS A 74 0.77 4.61 5.97
CA CYS A 74 1.84 5.58 5.86
C CYS A 74 1.72 6.55 7.04
N PHE A 75 2.74 6.62 7.88
CA PHE A 75 2.78 7.57 9.00
C PHE A 75 3.63 8.77 8.57
N ALA A 76 3.01 9.94 8.55
CA ALA A 76 3.62 11.14 7.97
C ALA A 76 4.86 11.56 8.76
N ALA A 77 5.97 11.76 8.05
CA ALA A 77 7.17 12.34 8.65
C ALA A 77 7.09 13.87 8.75
N HIS A 78 7.50 14.39 9.90
CA HIS A 78 7.55 15.82 10.18
C HIS A 78 9.00 16.27 10.35
N ARG A 79 9.28 17.49 9.90
CA ARG A 79 10.59 18.09 10.09
C ARG A 79 10.73 18.58 11.53
N ALA A 80 11.64 17.98 12.27
CA ALA A 80 12.01 18.42 13.60
C ALA A 80 12.94 19.65 13.55
N ASP A 81 13.12 20.32 14.70
CA ASP A 81 13.93 21.54 14.82
C ASP A 81 15.39 21.36 14.39
N ASN A 82 15.91 20.13 14.50
CA ASN A 82 17.25 19.75 14.07
C ASN A 82 17.34 19.44 12.55
N GLY A 83 16.27 19.67 11.79
CA GLY A 83 16.19 19.42 10.36
C GLY A 83 15.95 17.95 9.96
N ARG A 84 15.89 17.03 10.92
CA ARG A 84 15.65 15.60 10.67
C ARG A 84 14.16 15.36 10.44
N MET A 85 13.85 14.40 9.56
CA MET A 85 12.49 13.91 9.37
C MET A 85 12.22 12.84 10.44
N LEU A 86 11.23 13.10 11.30
CA LEU A 86 10.86 12.21 12.41
C LEU A 86 9.36 11.93 12.39
N ILE A 87 8.98 10.75 12.87
CA ILE A 87 7.59 10.31 12.94
C ILE A 87 7.03 10.65 14.32
N PRO A 88 5.97 11.45 14.41
CA PRO A 88 5.29 11.68 15.67
C PRO A 88 4.56 10.41 16.09
N TYR A 89 4.80 9.93 17.31
CA TYR A 89 4.25 8.67 17.81
C TYR A 89 3.39 8.83 19.08
N ALA A 90 3.55 9.92 19.83
CA ALA A 90 2.74 10.18 21.02
C ALA A 90 2.39 11.67 21.17
N ARG A 91 1.17 11.93 21.63
CA ARG A 91 0.76 13.26 22.13
C ARG A 91 1.16 13.38 23.59
N VAL A 92 2.00 14.36 23.89
CA VAL A 92 2.49 14.62 25.24
C VAL A 92 2.22 16.05 25.66
N THR A 93 2.16 16.25 26.96
CA THR A 93 2.00 17.55 27.62
C THR A 93 3.15 17.78 28.59
N SER A 94 3.34 19.04 28.97
CA SER A 94 4.22 19.39 30.08
C SER A 94 3.40 19.64 31.34
N VAL A 95 3.90 19.22 32.49
CA VAL A 95 3.24 19.43 33.80
C VAL A 95 4.21 20.11 34.74
N GLU A 96 3.82 21.25 35.30
CA GLU A 96 4.57 21.94 36.33
C GLU A 96 4.28 21.36 37.71
N LEU A 97 5.32 21.10 38.49
CA LEU A 97 5.25 20.58 39.85
C LEU A 97 5.12 21.73 40.85
N PRO A 98 4.60 21.46 42.07
CA PRO A 98 4.55 22.46 43.14
C PRO A 98 5.91 23.06 43.54
N ASP A 99 7.02 22.40 43.17
CA ASP A 99 8.39 22.84 43.43
C ASP A 99 9.00 23.66 42.27
N GLY A 100 8.21 24.00 41.26
CA GLY A 100 8.64 24.78 40.09
C GLY A 100 9.36 23.97 39.01
N ARG A 101 9.49 22.64 39.16
CA ARG A 101 10.04 21.78 38.09
C ARG A 101 8.99 21.50 37.02
N ILE A 102 9.40 21.45 35.76
CA ILE A 102 8.53 21.10 34.64
C ILE A 102 8.84 19.67 34.18
N LEU A 103 7.88 18.76 34.32
CA LEU A 103 7.93 17.46 33.65
C LEU A 103 7.55 17.65 32.20
N GLN A 104 8.48 17.34 31.31
CA GLN A 104 8.22 17.24 29.87
C GLN A 104 7.80 15.81 29.52
N ASN A 105 7.21 15.63 28.34
CA ASN A 105 6.86 14.32 27.79
C ASN A 105 5.84 13.51 28.61
N VAL A 106 4.94 14.17 29.34
CA VAL A 106 3.87 13.49 30.09
C VAL A 106 2.80 13.01 29.10
N PRO A 107 2.50 11.70 29.02
CA PRO A 107 1.45 11.19 28.13
C PRO A 107 0.09 11.83 28.43
N LEU A 108 -0.69 12.17 27.39
CA LEU A 108 -1.99 12.83 27.60
C LEU A 108 -3.05 11.93 28.28
N ASP A 109 -2.86 10.61 28.21
CA ASP A 109 -3.77 9.58 28.68
C ASP A 109 -3.47 9.09 30.11
N ILE A 110 -2.38 9.57 30.73
CA ILE A 110 -2.04 9.17 32.10
C ILE A 110 -2.98 9.82 33.12
N THR A 111 -3.49 9.01 34.05
CA THR A 111 -4.30 9.54 35.15
C THR A 111 -3.45 10.25 36.19
N GLN A 112 -4.01 11.21 36.93
CA GLN A 112 -3.31 11.89 38.01
C GLN A 112 -2.76 10.89 39.05
N ALA A 113 -3.55 9.87 39.40
CA ALA A 113 -3.14 8.85 40.37
C ALA A 113 -1.95 8.03 39.87
N GLU A 114 -1.96 7.65 38.60
CA GLU A 114 -0.86 6.89 37.99
C GLU A 114 0.41 7.74 37.85
N LEU A 115 0.28 9.01 37.46
CA LEU A 115 1.41 9.94 37.41
C LEU A 115 2.03 10.14 38.79
N LEU A 116 1.22 10.34 39.83
CA LEU A 116 1.69 10.45 41.22
C LEU A 116 2.38 9.15 41.69
N ALA A 117 1.84 7.99 41.33
CA ALA A 117 2.48 6.69 41.63
C ALA A 117 3.85 6.56 40.95
N LYS A 118 3.97 6.97 39.68
CA LYS A 118 5.25 6.99 38.95
C LYS A 118 6.24 7.99 39.56
N LEU A 119 5.78 9.15 40.00
CA LEU A 119 6.64 10.15 40.65
C LEU A 119 7.14 9.63 42.00
N LYS A 120 6.27 9.02 42.80
CA LYS A 120 6.64 8.38 44.06
C LYS A 120 7.66 7.25 43.86
N ALA A 121 7.48 6.42 42.82
CA ALA A 121 8.42 5.36 42.48
C ALA A 121 9.82 5.89 42.11
N ASN A 122 9.91 7.12 41.58
CA ASN A 122 11.17 7.79 41.28
C ASN A 122 11.68 8.69 42.43
N GLY A 123 11.15 8.53 43.64
CA GLY A 123 11.58 9.26 44.83
C GLY A 123 11.06 10.70 44.94
N ILE A 124 10.06 11.07 44.13
CA ILE A 124 9.42 12.39 44.18
C ILE A 124 8.07 12.24 44.90
N GLU A 125 8.01 12.58 46.19
CA GLU A 125 6.77 12.52 46.98
C GLU A 125 5.98 13.84 46.86
N ILE A 126 4.91 13.81 46.06
CA ILE A 126 3.99 14.95 45.91
C ILE A 126 2.58 14.50 46.29
N SER A 127 1.91 15.27 47.16
CA SER A 127 0.56 14.92 47.65
C SER A 127 -0.55 15.32 46.67
N ARG A 128 -0.29 16.34 45.84
CA ARG A 128 -1.21 16.85 44.81
C ARG A 128 -0.39 17.60 43.77
N LEU A 129 -0.70 17.42 42.48
CA LEU A 129 -0.19 18.32 41.45
C LEU A 129 -0.74 19.72 41.76
N ALA A 130 0.12 20.75 41.78
CA ALA A 130 -0.32 22.12 42.04
C ALA A 130 -1.36 22.48 40.96
N GLY A 131 -2.52 22.98 41.40
CA GLY A 131 -3.52 23.46 40.47
C GLY A 131 -2.92 24.60 39.64
N THR A 132 -3.03 24.47 38.32
CA THR A 132 -3.14 25.53 37.30
C THR A 132 -3.08 26.97 37.83
N SER A 133 -1.91 27.41 38.29
CA SER A 133 -1.67 28.78 38.77
C SER A 133 -0.60 29.44 37.90
N GLY A 134 -0.81 29.33 36.59
CA GLY A 134 -0.26 30.26 35.62
C GLY A 134 -1.27 31.39 35.36
N PRO A 135 -0.82 32.56 34.87
CA PRO A 135 -1.72 33.65 34.50
C PRO A 135 -2.80 33.17 33.52
N SER A 136 -4.04 33.59 33.79
CA SER A 136 -5.30 33.00 33.31
C SER A 136 -5.61 33.09 31.81
N TRP A 137 -4.65 33.46 30.96
CA TRP A 137 -4.88 33.71 29.54
C TRP A 137 -4.02 32.87 28.58
N GLU A 138 -3.21 31.94 29.10
CA GLU A 138 -2.57 30.90 28.28
C GLU A 138 -2.96 29.52 28.82
N PRO A 139 -3.54 28.62 28.01
CA PRO A 139 -3.72 27.24 28.44
C PRO A 139 -2.32 26.61 28.66
N LEU A 140 -2.00 26.23 29.91
CA LEU A 140 -0.70 25.65 30.33
C LEU A 140 -0.35 24.29 29.67
N TRP A 141 -1.20 23.78 28.78
CA TRP A 141 -0.95 22.58 27.97
C TRP A 141 -0.44 23.01 26.60
N ARG A 142 0.89 23.12 26.46
CA ARG A 142 1.53 23.09 25.13
C ARG A 142 1.61 21.62 24.70
N THR A 143 0.61 21.17 23.95
CA THR A 143 0.61 19.85 23.34
C THR A 143 1.77 19.79 22.35
N HIS A 144 2.72 18.91 22.61
CA HIS A 144 3.82 18.62 21.71
C HIS A 144 3.75 17.15 21.31
N TRP A 145 4.44 16.80 20.23
CA TRP A 145 4.55 15.42 19.79
C TRP A 145 5.93 14.89 20.17
N ASN A 146 5.95 13.71 20.78
CA ASN A 146 7.17 12.94 20.78
C ASN A 146 7.36 12.38 19.38
N MET A 147 8.52 12.64 18.81
CA MET A 147 8.90 12.19 17.49
C MET A 147 10.08 11.24 17.60
N GLY A 148 10.08 10.20 16.77
CA GLY A 148 11.14 9.20 16.70
C GLY A 148 11.60 8.98 15.27
N GLU A 149 12.70 8.25 15.11
CA GLU A 149 13.13 7.81 13.78
C GLU A 149 12.14 6.80 13.20
N PRO A 150 11.96 6.71 11.87
CA PRO A 150 10.97 5.82 11.25
C PRO A 150 11.07 4.34 11.68
N TYR A 151 12.26 3.89 12.06
CA TYR A 151 12.53 2.51 12.49
C TYR A 151 12.88 2.39 13.97
N SER A 152 12.61 3.43 14.77
CA SER A 152 12.79 3.38 16.21
C SER A 152 11.75 2.46 16.87
N THR A 153 12.11 1.88 18.02
CA THR A 153 11.25 0.96 18.77
C THR A 153 9.94 1.60 19.22
N GLU A 154 9.97 2.89 19.54
CA GLU A 154 8.82 3.66 19.98
C GLU A 154 7.83 3.89 18.83
N VAL A 155 8.37 4.22 17.65
CA VAL A 155 7.57 4.38 16.43
C VAL A 155 7.00 3.03 16.01
N SER A 156 7.76 1.94 16.02
CA SER A 156 7.25 0.63 15.61
C SER A 156 6.12 0.13 16.52
N VAL A 157 6.23 0.35 17.84
CA VAL A 157 5.15 0.01 18.79
C VAL A 157 3.89 0.83 18.52
N TYR A 158 4.07 2.11 18.17
CA TYR A 158 2.95 2.99 17.81
C TYR A 158 2.31 2.59 16.48
N THR A 159 3.10 2.38 15.41
CA THR A 159 2.57 2.01 14.09
C THR A 159 1.84 0.69 14.14
N GLN A 160 2.39 -0.30 14.86
CA GLN A 160 1.75 -1.60 15.06
C GLN A 160 0.42 -1.47 15.82
N ARG A 161 0.36 -0.65 16.88
CA ARG A 161 -0.89 -0.43 17.62
C ARG A 161 -1.98 0.21 16.75
N VAL A 162 -1.61 1.18 15.92
CA VAL A 162 -2.54 1.82 14.98
C VAL A 162 -3.00 0.82 13.93
N ALA A 163 -2.10 -0.03 13.44
CA ALA A 163 -2.41 -1.08 12.49
C ALA A 163 -3.36 -2.15 13.05
N ASP A 164 -3.15 -2.57 14.30
CA ASP A 164 -4.01 -3.54 14.97
C ASP A 164 -5.44 -3.01 15.18
N GLY A 165 -5.56 -1.72 15.50
CA GLY A 165 -6.84 -1.02 15.65
C GLY A 165 -7.49 -0.58 14.33
N PHE A 166 -6.79 -0.71 13.20
CA PHE A 166 -7.29 -0.24 11.92
C PHE A 166 -8.42 -1.15 11.41
N SER A 167 -9.54 -0.53 11.06
CA SER A 167 -10.69 -1.18 10.43
C SER A 167 -11.08 -0.46 9.14
N LEU A 168 -11.41 -1.24 8.10
CA LEU A 168 -11.81 -0.71 6.80
C LEU A 168 -13.28 -0.26 6.85
N THR A 169 -13.49 1.04 7.06
CA THR A 169 -14.82 1.68 6.99
C THR A 169 -15.44 1.51 5.60
N ARG A 170 -16.77 1.37 5.48
CA ARG A 170 -17.48 1.21 4.18
C ARG A 170 -17.05 2.20 3.09
N GLN A 171 -16.82 3.46 3.43
CA GLN A 171 -16.38 4.48 2.46
C GLN A 171 -15.01 4.16 1.84
N SER A 172 -14.11 3.56 2.61
CA SER A 172 -12.82 3.08 2.10
C SER A 172 -12.97 1.87 1.17
N GLN A 173 -14.07 1.11 1.32
CA GLN A 173 -14.35 -0.09 0.53
C GLN A 173 -14.78 0.24 -0.89
N GLU A 174 -15.60 1.28 -1.07
CA GLU A 174 -16.00 1.74 -2.42
C GLU A 174 -14.79 2.26 -3.20
N THR A 175 -13.93 3.01 -2.51
CA THR A 175 -12.66 3.49 -3.08
C THR A 175 -11.76 2.30 -3.44
N ALA A 176 -11.63 1.33 -2.54
CA ALA A 176 -10.87 0.10 -2.79
C ALA A 176 -11.41 -0.71 -3.98
N ALA A 177 -12.73 -0.86 -4.09
CA ALA A 177 -13.36 -1.57 -5.20
C ALA A 177 -13.06 -0.90 -6.55
N SER A 178 -13.12 0.43 -6.61
CA SER A 178 -12.76 1.18 -7.81
C SER A 178 -11.28 1.02 -8.19
N GLN A 179 -10.36 1.03 -7.21
CA GLN A 179 -8.94 0.82 -7.43
C GLN A 179 -8.62 -0.61 -7.85
N LEU A 180 -9.28 -1.61 -7.24
CA LEU A 180 -9.20 -3.02 -7.63
C LEU A 180 -9.70 -3.23 -9.05
N TRP A 181 -10.80 -2.58 -9.44
CA TRP A 181 -11.32 -2.63 -10.80
C TRP A 181 -10.31 -2.05 -11.81
N GLN A 182 -9.72 -0.90 -11.52
CA GLN A 182 -8.67 -0.33 -12.36
C GLN A 182 -7.42 -1.21 -12.42
N ALA A 183 -7.00 -1.81 -11.31
CA ALA A 183 -5.88 -2.74 -11.28
C ALA A 183 -6.17 -3.99 -12.13
N ARG A 184 -7.39 -4.54 -12.03
CA ARG A 184 -7.85 -5.65 -12.86
C ARG A 184 -7.85 -5.28 -14.34
N LEU A 185 -8.34 -4.09 -14.71
CA LEU A 185 -8.30 -3.60 -16.09
C LEU A 185 -6.86 -3.43 -16.61
N ARG A 186 -5.93 -2.94 -15.79
CA ARG A 186 -4.52 -2.82 -16.17
C ARG A 186 -3.90 -4.20 -16.45
N HIS A 187 -4.10 -5.17 -15.58
CA HIS A 187 -3.62 -6.54 -15.80
C HIS A 187 -4.27 -7.21 -17.02
N TRP A 188 -5.55 -6.97 -17.27
CA TRP A 188 -6.23 -7.43 -18.48
C TRP A 188 -5.63 -6.78 -19.74
N LYS A 189 -5.30 -5.49 -19.69
CA LYS A 189 -4.65 -4.78 -20.79
C LYS A 189 -3.26 -5.34 -21.08
N GLU A 190 -2.44 -5.57 -20.06
CA GLU A 190 -1.11 -6.17 -20.20
C GLU A 190 -1.21 -7.59 -20.79
N SER A 191 -2.12 -8.41 -20.26
CA SER A 191 -2.36 -9.77 -20.76
C SER A 191 -2.82 -9.75 -22.21
N PHE A 192 -3.70 -8.81 -22.58
CA PHE A 192 -4.15 -8.61 -23.96
C PHE A 192 -2.99 -8.16 -24.88
N GLN A 193 -2.13 -7.26 -24.41
CA GLN A 193 -0.95 -6.83 -25.17
C GLN A 193 -0.01 -8.01 -25.42
N VAL A 194 0.30 -8.83 -24.42
CA VAL A 194 1.13 -10.03 -24.57
C VAL A 194 0.48 -11.02 -25.55
N LEU A 195 -0.84 -11.21 -25.46
CA LEU A 195 -1.59 -12.05 -26.38
C LEU A 195 -1.46 -11.56 -27.82
N VAL A 196 -1.74 -10.27 -28.08
CA VAL A 196 -1.68 -9.67 -29.42
C VAL A 196 -0.26 -9.73 -29.99
N VAL A 197 0.76 -9.36 -29.20
CA VAL A 197 2.16 -9.40 -29.62
C VAL A 197 2.59 -10.83 -29.96
N GLY A 198 2.24 -11.81 -29.12
CA GLY A 198 2.53 -13.22 -29.38
C GLY A 198 1.85 -13.73 -30.66
N LEU A 199 0.59 -13.33 -30.90
CA LEU A 199 -0.16 -13.71 -32.10
C LEU A 199 0.45 -13.09 -33.37
N LEU A 200 0.84 -11.82 -33.33
CA LEU A 200 1.47 -11.14 -34.46
C LEU A 200 2.85 -11.74 -34.79
N LEU A 201 3.66 -12.06 -33.78
CA LEU A 201 4.95 -12.75 -33.97
C LEU A 201 4.77 -14.14 -34.57
N GLY A 202 3.82 -14.93 -34.06
CA GLY A 202 3.49 -16.23 -34.61
C GLY A 202 3.00 -16.15 -36.06
N TRP A 203 2.15 -15.17 -36.37
CA TRP A 203 1.69 -14.91 -37.73
C TRP A 203 2.85 -14.51 -38.66
N ALA A 204 3.72 -13.59 -38.23
CA ALA A 204 4.87 -13.16 -39.02
C ALA A 204 5.84 -14.32 -39.32
N LEU A 205 6.13 -15.18 -38.33
CA LEU A 205 6.94 -16.38 -38.50
C LEU A 205 6.32 -17.35 -39.51
N THR A 206 5.03 -17.64 -39.39
CA THR A 206 4.35 -18.55 -40.33
C THR A 206 4.31 -17.98 -41.75
N ALA A 207 4.07 -16.67 -41.89
CA ALA A 207 4.13 -15.97 -43.17
C ALA A 207 5.53 -16.02 -43.79
N LEU A 208 6.58 -15.78 -42.99
CA LEU A 208 7.98 -15.79 -43.41
C LEU A 208 8.43 -17.19 -43.84
N ILE A 209 8.11 -18.23 -43.07
CA ILE A 209 8.38 -19.62 -43.44
C ILE A 209 7.65 -19.99 -44.73
N GLY A 210 6.38 -19.59 -44.87
CA GLY A 210 5.61 -19.82 -46.10
C GLY A 210 6.17 -19.06 -47.32
N TRP A 211 6.77 -17.89 -47.10
CA TRP A 211 7.45 -17.12 -48.15
C TRP A 211 8.77 -17.80 -48.56
N ILE A 212 9.62 -18.19 -47.60
CA ILE A 212 10.87 -18.92 -47.84
C ILE A 212 10.59 -20.24 -48.56
N ALA A 213 9.64 -21.04 -48.08
CA ALA A 213 9.27 -22.31 -48.69
C ALA A 213 8.79 -22.14 -50.13
N ARG A 214 7.99 -21.10 -50.44
CA ARG A 214 7.61 -20.79 -51.84
C ARG A 214 8.78 -20.34 -52.69
N GLY A 215 9.71 -19.56 -52.13
CA GLY A 215 10.92 -19.12 -52.81
C GLY A 215 11.82 -20.29 -53.21
N PHE A 216 12.03 -21.25 -52.31
CA PHE A 216 12.82 -22.45 -52.58
C PHE A 216 12.09 -23.49 -53.46
N LEU A 217 10.77 -23.62 -53.36
CA LEU A 217 9.98 -24.59 -54.16
C LEU A 217 9.56 -24.05 -55.54
N GLY A 218 9.83 -22.79 -55.88
CA GLY A 218 9.62 -22.24 -57.23
C GLY A 218 8.18 -22.33 -57.74
N ILE A 219 7.17 -22.33 -56.85
CA ILE A 219 5.76 -22.50 -57.24
C ILE A 219 5.26 -21.20 -57.92
N PRO A 220 4.93 -21.20 -59.21
CA PRO A 220 4.42 -20.02 -59.90
C PRO A 220 3.02 -19.65 -59.39
N ARG A 221 2.76 -18.34 -59.26
CA ARG A 221 1.42 -17.83 -58.91
C ARG A 221 0.42 -18.13 -60.04
N GLY A 222 -0.74 -18.71 -59.73
CA GLY A 222 -1.90 -18.73 -60.63
C GLY A 222 -2.48 -20.08 -61.10
N LYS A 223 -2.41 -21.16 -60.32
CA LYS A 223 -3.07 -22.44 -60.67
C LYS A 223 -4.08 -22.95 -59.62
N ASP A 224 -4.82 -22.05 -58.98
CA ASP A 224 -5.89 -22.37 -58.02
C ASP A 224 -7.31 -22.22 -58.61
N HIS A 225 -7.50 -22.51 -59.91
CA HIS A 225 -8.83 -22.71 -60.49
C HIS A 225 -8.91 -24.13 -61.06
N ARG A 226 -9.76 -24.97 -60.46
CA ARG A 226 -10.22 -26.21 -61.08
C ARG A 226 -10.99 -25.85 -62.36
N PRO A 227 -10.65 -26.39 -63.54
CA PRO A 227 -11.66 -26.48 -64.59
C PRO A 227 -12.76 -27.44 -64.13
N ALA A 228 -14.00 -27.07 -64.44
CA ALA A 228 -15.20 -27.87 -64.23
C ALA A 228 -15.15 -29.21 -64.96
#